data_AF-A0A354YYV0-F1
#
_entry.id   AF-A0A354YYV0-F1
#
_cell.length_a   1.000
_cell.length_b   1.000
_cell.length_c   1.000
_cell.angle_alpha   90.00
_cell.angle_beta   90.00
_cell.angle_gamma   90.00
#
_symmetry.space_group_name_H-M   'P 1'
#
loop_
_entity.id
_entity.type
_entity.pdbx_description
1 polymer ?
#
loop_
_entity_poly.entity_id
_entity_poly.type
_entity_poly.pdbx_seq_one_letter_code
_entity_poly.pdbx_strand_id
1 'polypeptide(L)'
;PGLLARDIMSTPVKTIPQNISMEEAGRIMLRYGHTGMPVVEGEKMIGVISRRDVDKAKIHDLGHAPIKGFMSSGVLSVAPDTPVGEIQRMMVEYDVGRLPVTDNNRLMGIVSRTDILRTLHGDDYPEDHEVLYSFTGEENQNCLAIMQERMPSRLIATLRLAGEMAESIGSRVYCVGGFVRDFFLRVPNFDVDLVVEGDGEELARKMARHLGGKARIHERFRTAALILPDGTKIDISTARTEYYEFPAALPKVEKASIREDMYRRDFTI
;
A
#
# COMPACT_ATOMS: atom_id res chain seq x y z
N PRO A 1 -16.52 -4.45 -25.03
CA PRO A 1 -17.09 -3.71 -23.88
C PRO A 1 -16.09 -2.64 -23.44
N GLY A 2 -16.54 -1.40 -23.21
CA GLY A 2 -15.65 -0.35 -22.68
C GLY A 2 -15.32 -0.61 -21.20
N LEU A 3 -14.18 -0.10 -20.75
CA LEU A 3 -13.82 -0.10 -19.32
C LEU A 3 -14.79 0.80 -18.54
N LEU A 4 -15.05 0.41 -17.30
CA LEU A 4 -15.92 1.11 -16.36
C LEU A 4 -15.12 1.67 -15.17
N ALA A 5 -15.72 2.56 -14.40
CA ALA A 5 -15.10 3.14 -13.20
C ALA A 5 -14.57 2.06 -12.24
N ARG A 6 -15.35 1.01 -11.99
CA ARG A 6 -14.96 -0.10 -11.11
C ARG A 6 -13.74 -0.89 -11.60
N ASP A 7 -13.46 -0.85 -12.89
CA ASP A 7 -12.35 -1.60 -13.50
C ASP A 7 -11.02 -0.85 -13.35
N ILE A 8 -11.07 0.47 -13.08
CA ILE A 8 -9.88 1.34 -13.05
C ILE A 8 -9.71 2.11 -11.74
N MET A 9 -10.70 2.05 -10.84
CA MET A 9 -10.65 2.77 -9.57
C MET A 9 -9.67 2.16 -8.57
N SER A 10 -9.06 3.02 -7.76
CA SER A 10 -8.25 2.60 -6.62
C SER A 10 -9.11 2.33 -5.39
N THR A 11 -8.86 1.19 -4.72
CA THR A 11 -9.52 0.78 -3.47
C THR A 11 -8.52 0.07 -2.53
N PRO A 12 -8.65 0.16 -1.19
CA PRO A 12 -9.58 1.01 -0.45
C PRO A 12 -9.14 2.49 -0.43
N VAL A 13 -10.10 3.41 -0.45
CA VAL A 13 -9.81 4.86 -0.41
C VAL A 13 -9.55 5.30 1.03
N LYS A 14 -8.44 5.99 1.28
CA LYS A 14 -8.21 6.62 2.58
C LYS A 14 -9.15 7.82 2.73
N THR A 15 -9.91 7.86 3.81
CA THR A 15 -10.91 8.89 4.10
C THR A 15 -10.60 9.61 5.39
N ILE A 16 -11.27 10.74 5.59
CA ILE A 16 -11.20 11.51 6.83
C ILE A 16 -12.61 11.65 7.44
N PRO A 17 -12.81 11.38 8.74
CA PRO A 17 -14.07 11.68 9.40
C PRO A 17 -14.34 13.19 9.50
N GLN A 18 -15.59 13.61 9.31
CA GLN A 18 -15.97 15.03 9.28
C GLN A 18 -15.67 15.86 10.55
N ASN A 19 -15.52 15.19 11.69
CA ASN A 19 -15.39 15.82 13.00
C ASN A 19 -13.95 16.05 13.44
N ILE A 20 -12.95 15.54 12.71
CA ILE A 20 -11.55 15.79 13.06
C ILE A 20 -11.16 17.24 12.75
N SER A 21 -10.10 17.71 13.40
CA SER A 21 -9.60 19.08 13.21
C SER A 21 -8.87 19.26 11.87
N MET A 22 -8.77 20.49 11.40
CA MET A 22 -7.98 20.85 10.20
C MET A 22 -6.49 20.51 10.37
N GLU A 23 -5.95 20.62 11.58
CA GLU A 23 -4.56 20.26 11.86
C GLU A 23 -4.33 18.75 11.71
N GLU A 24 -5.20 17.93 12.31
CA GLU A 24 -5.15 16.47 12.16
C GLU A 24 -5.36 16.05 10.71
N ALA A 25 -6.27 16.70 9.98
CA ALA A 25 -6.46 16.51 8.55
C ALA A 25 -5.14 16.68 7.79
N GLY A 26 -4.42 17.77 8.09
CA GLY A 26 -3.12 18.07 7.51
C GLY A 26 -2.08 17.00 7.83
N ARG A 27 -2.05 16.49 9.06
CA ARG A 27 -1.14 15.39 9.44
C ARG A 27 -1.46 14.11 8.69
N ILE A 28 -2.74 13.78 8.50
CA ILE A 28 -3.18 12.61 7.73
C ILE A 28 -2.81 12.77 6.24
N MET A 29 -3.06 13.94 5.65
CA MET A 29 -2.67 14.24 4.27
C MET A 29 -1.17 14.11 4.05
N LEU A 30 -0.36 14.69 4.95
CA LEU A 30 1.10 14.57 4.91
C LEU A 30 1.55 13.12 5.06
N ARG A 31 0.95 12.37 6.01
CA ARG A 31 1.25 10.96 6.28
C ARG A 31 1.08 10.08 5.06
N TYR A 32 0.04 10.33 4.25
CA TYR A 32 -0.25 9.52 3.07
C TYR A 32 0.23 10.15 1.75
N GLY A 33 0.91 11.31 1.80
CA GLY A 33 1.33 12.03 0.60
C GLY A 33 0.16 12.50 -0.28
N HIS A 34 -1.03 12.66 0.30
CA HIS A 34 -2.23 13.02 -0.45
C HIS A 34 -2.49 14.52 -0.38
N THR A 35 -2.73 15.14 -1.54
CA THR A 35 -3.05 16.58 -1.62
C THR A 35 -4.55 16.88 -1.44
N GLY A 36 -5.36 15.86 -1.19
CA GLY A 36 -6.76 16.00 -0.76
C GLY A 36 -7.40 14.64 -0.51
N MET A 37 -8.47 14.60 0.27
CA MET A 37 -9.09 13.35 0.73
C MET A 37 -10.62 13.47 0.77
N PRO A 38 -11.35 12.36 0.53
CA PRO A 38 -12.78 12.28 0.81
C PRO A 38 -13.07 12.41 2.30
N VAL A 39 -14.08 13.22 2.63
CA VAL A 39 -14.63 13.39 3.97
C VAL A 39 -15.89 12.55 4.11
N VAL A 40 -15.97 11.79 5.20
CA VAL A 40 -17.04 10.82 5.44
C VAL A 40 -17.75 11.03 6.79
N GLU A 41 -19.02 10.63 6.81
CA GLU A 41 -19.83 10.39 8.00
C GLU A 41 -20.19 8.90 8.01
N GLY A 42 -19.49 8.11 8.82
CA GLY A 42 -19.58 6.64 8.75
C GLY A 42 -19.06 6.14 7.39
N GLU A 43 -19.91 5.43 6.64
CA GLU A 43 -19.59 4.96 5.28
C GLU A 43 -19.99 5.95 4.18
N LYS A 44 -20.73 7.02 4.54
CA LYS A 44 -21.26 7.97 3.57
C LYS A 44 -20.24 9.06 3.27
N MET A 45 -19.96 9.30 2.00
CA MET A 45 -19.18 10.45 1.57
C MET A 45 -20.02 11.71 1.62
N ILE A 46 -19.53 12.75 2.30
CA ILE A 46 -20.24 14.01 2.49
C ILE A 46 -19.49 15.22 1.91
N GLY A 47 -18.20 15.07 1.61
CA GLY A 47 -17.39 16.18 1.11
C GLY A 47 -15.99 15.75 0.67
N VAL A 48 -15.20 16.71 0.20
CA VAL A 48 -13.75 16.58 0.01
C VAL A 48 -13.04 17.73 0.67
N ILE A 49 -11.82 17.47 1.15
CA ILE A 49 -10.96 18.49 1.71
C ILE A 49 -9.60 18.44 1.01
N SER A 50 -9.07 19.58 0.60
CA SER A 50 -7.76 19.68 -0.05
C SER A 50 -6.68 20.18 0.91
N ARG A 51 -5.42 19.92 0.57
CA ARG A 51 -4.28 20.46 1.30
C ARG A 51 -4.29 22.00 1.31
N ARG A 52 -4.76 22.61 0.23
CA ARG A 52 -4.91 24.07 0.13
C ARG A 52 -5.90 24.60 1.17
N ASP A 53 -6.99 23.87 1.44
CA ASP A 53 -7.97 24.27 2.46
C ASP A 53 -7.38 24.17 3.86
N VAL A 54 -6.62 23.10 4.12
CA VAL A 54 -5.88 22.91 5.38
C VAL A 54 -4.85 24.01 5.61
N ASP A 55 -4.04 24.31 4.60
CA ASP A 55 -2.98 25.32 4.70
C ASP A 55 -3.59 26.72 4.91
N LYS A 56 -4.69 27.04 4.22
CA LYS A 56 -5.45 28.28 4.46
C LYS A 56 -5.98 28.36 5.89
N ALA A 57 -6.59 27.30 6.41
CA ALA A 57 -7.11 27.29 7.77
C ALA A 57 -5.99 27.50 8.80
N LYS A 58 -4.81 26.90 8.59
CA LYS A 58 -3.64 27.11 9.47
C LYS A 58 -3.15 28.56 9.46
N ILE A 59 -3.07 29.20 8.30
CA ILE A 59 -2.67 30.61 8.17
C ILE A 59 -3.60 31.54 8.97
N HIS A 60 -4.86 31.15 9.13
CA HIS A 60 -5.87 31.91 9.88
C HIS A 60 -6.08 31.42 11.32
N ASP A 61 -5.16 30.63 11.88
CA ASP A 61 -5.25 30.05 13.23
C ASP A 61 -6.48 29.14 13.47
N LEU A 62 -7.08 28.62 12.40
CA LEU A 62 -8.25 27.74 12.43
C LEU A 62 -7.88 26.25 12.39
N GLY A 63 -6.65 25.90 12.76
CA GLY A 63 -6.17 24.51 12.79
C GLY A 63 -7.03 23.59 13.69
N HIS A 64 -7.56 24.14 14.78
CA HIS A 64 -8.40 23.44 15.74
C HIS A 64 -9.83 23.20 15.26
N ALA A 65 -10.28 23.94 14.24
CA ALA A 65 -11.66 23.89 13.79
C ALA A 65 -11.95 22.58 13.03
N PRO A 66 -13.19 22.05 13.09
CA PRO A 66 -13.53 20.78 12.46
C PRO A 66 -13.64 20.90 10.94
N ILE A 67 -13.18 19.88 10.22
CA ILE A 67 -13.15 19.87 8.74
C ILE A 67 -14.52 20.11 8.11
N LYS A 68 -15.61 19.66 8.72
CA LYS A 68 -16.97 19.86 8.19
C LYS A 68 -17.31 21.32 7.86
N GLY A 69 -16.66 22.28 8.52
CA GLY A 69 -16.85 23.71 8.26
C GLY A 69 -16.04 24.27 7.08
N PHE A 70 -15.10 23.50 6.52
CA PHE A 70 -14.15 23.92 5.49
C PHE A 70 -14.14 23.03 4.25
N MET A 71 -14.66 21.80 4.37
CA MET A 71 -14.76 20.89 3.24
C MET A 71 -15.70 21.43 2.16
N SER A 72 -15.42 21.05 0.91
CA SER A 72 -16.37 21.25 -0.18
C SER A 72 -17.44 20.17 -0.13
N SER A 73 -18.70 20.59 0.05
CA SER A 73 -19.89 19.72 -0.05
C SER A 73 -20.39 19.62 -1.50
N GLY A 74 -21.16 18.59 -1.83
CA GLY A 74 -21.72 18.43 -3.18
C GLY A 74 -20.65 18.03 -4.20
N VAL A 75 -19.82 17.05 -3.83
CA VAL A 75 -18.69 16.61 -4.63
C VAL A 75 -19.15 15.85 -5.86
N LEU A 76 -18.63 16.25 -7.01
CA LEU A 76 -18.82 15.51 -8.26
C LEU A 76 -18.28 14.09 -8.10
N SER A 77 -19.14 13.10 -8.30
CA SER A 77 -18.82 11.68 -8.17
C SER A 77 -19.42 10.89 -9.32
N VAL A 78 -18.94 9.66 -9.51
CA VAL A 78 -19.39 8.74 -10.57
C VAL A 78 -19.86 7.41 -9.96
N ALA A 79 -20.67 6.66 -10.70
CA ALA A 79 -21.12 5.34 -10.30
C ALA A 79 -20.08 4.26 -10.70
N PRO A 80 -20.07 3.09 -10.06
CA PRO A 80 -19.11 2.02 -10.38
C PRO A 80 -19.22 1.51 -11.83
N ASP A 81 -20.39 1.64 -12.44
CA ASP A 81 -20.71 1.27 -13.81
C ASP A 81 -20.60 2.43 -14.81
N THR A 82 -20.16 3.62 -14.37
CA THR A 82 -19.90 4.75 -15.27
C THR A 82 -18.76 4.41 -16.25
N PRO A 83 -18.94 4.56 -17.57
CA PRO A 83 -17.89 4.30 -18.55
C PRO A 83 -16.70 5.25 -18.44
N VAL A 84 -15.47 4.74 -18.65
CA VAL A 84 -14.23 5.53 -18.55
C VAL A 84 -14.23 6.79 -19.43
N GLY A 85 -14.78 6.72 -20.64
CA GLY A 85 -14.90 7.88 -21.53
C GLY A 85 -15.78 9.00 -20.96
N GLU A 86 -16.81 8.65 -20.17
CA GLU A 86 -17.63 9.63 -19.48
C GLU A 86 -16.89 10.26 -18.31
N ILE A 87 -16.14 9.45 -17.54
CA ILE A 87 -15.27 9.94 -16.46
C ILE A 87 -14.25 10.95 -17.00
N GLN A 88 -13.61 10.64 -18.13
CA GLN A 88 -12.67 11.55 -18.80
C GLN A 88 -13.34 12.87 -19.18
N ARG A 89 -14.53 12.82 -19.80
CA ARG A 89 -15.29 14.02 -20.15
C ARG A 89 -15.59 14.87 -18.93
N MET A 90 -16.05 14.26 -17.84
CA MET A 90 -16.32 14.96 -16.58
C MET A 90 -15.05 15.60 -15.99
N MET A 91 -13.91 14.91 -16.02
CA MET A 91 -12.64 15.47 -15.53
C MET A 91 -12.20 16.72 -16.30
N VAL A 92 -12.45 16.75 -17.61
CA VAL A 92 -12.14 17.91 -18.48
C VAL A 92 -13.16 19.03 -18.30
N GLU A 93 -14.45 18.71 -18.35
CA GLU A 93 -15.56 19.67 -18.29
C GLU A 93 -15.59 20.43 -16.96
N TYR A 94 -15.35 19.73 -15.85
CA TYR A 94 -15.40 20.30 -14.51
C TYR A 94 -14.01 20.66 -13.95
N ASP A 95 -12.95 20.52 -14.76
CA ASP A 95 -11.54 20.69 -14.37
C ASP A 95 -11.18 20.02 -13.03
N VAL A 96 -11.61 18.77 -12.86
CA VAL A 96 -11.31 17.97 -11.67
C VAL A 96 -10.23 16.94 -11.96
N GLY A 97 -9.28 16.81 -11.03
CA GLY A 97 -8.19 15.84 -11.14
C GLY A 97 -8.54 14.43 -10.68
N ARG A 98 -9.61 14.30 -9.90
CA ARG A 98 -10.02 13.06 -9.24
C ARG A 98 -11.52 13.04 -9.06
N LEU A 99 -12.12 11.88 -9.23
CA LEU A 99 -13.54 11.63 -9.05
C LEU A 99 -13.73 10.46 -8.08
N PRO A 100 -14.38 10.69 -6.94
CA PRO A 100 -14.86 9.61 -6.09
C PRO A 100 -15.86 8.73 -6.85
N VAL A 101 -15.71 7.43 -6.71
CA VAL A 101 -16.69 6.44 -7.17
C VAL A 101 -17.60 6.12 -6.00
N THR A 102 -18.89 6.37 -6.15
CA THR A 102 -19.87 6.15 -5.08
C THR A 102 -21.04 5.30 -5.54
N ASP A 103 -21.55 4.47 -4.64
CA ASP A 103 -22.80 3.74 -4.81
C ASP A 103 -23.76 4.19 -3.71
N ASN A 104 -24.88 4.83 -4.05
CA ASN A 104 -25.84 5.36 -3.08
C ASN A 104 -25.20 6.26 -1.99
N ASN A 105 -24.24 7.12 -2.37
CA ASN A 105 -23.40 7.96 -1.50
C ASN A 105 -22.37 7.22 -0.63
N ARG A 106 -22.29 5.90 -0.72
CA ARG A 106 -21.23 5.12 -0.10
C ARG A 106 -19.99 5.18 -0.98
N LEU A 107 -18.84 5.52 -0.39
CA LEU A 107 -17.58 5.59 -1.13
C LEU A 107 -17.10 4.18 -1.47
N MET A 108 -16.97 3.89 -2.77
CA MET A 108 -16.52 2.61 -3.30
C MET A 108 -15.06 2.67 -3.75
N GLY A 109 -14.63 3.80 -4.32
CA GLY A 109 -13.30 3.96 -4.91
C GLY A 109 -13.00 5.40 -5.27
N ILE A 110 -11.84 5.64 -5.88
CA ILE A 110 -11.48 6.93 -6.48
C ILE A 110 -10.78 6.69 -7.81
N VAL A 111 -11.10 7.52 -8.80
CA VAL A 111 -10.43 7.54 -10.11
C VAL A 111 -9.71 8.88 -10.26
N SER A 112 -8.44 8.84 -10.62
CA SER A 112 -7.60 10.02 -10.88
C SER A 112 -7.30 10.16 -12.38
N ARG A 113 -6.81 11.34 -12.79
CA ARG A 113 -6.29 11.53 -14.16
C ARG A 113 -5.22 10.49 -14.51
N THR A 114 -4.38 10.11 -13.55
CA THR A 114 -3.37 9.06 -13.74
C THR A 114 -3.98 7.71 -14.07
N ASP A 115 -5.10 7.33 -13.43
CA ASP A 115 -5.79 6.07 -13.72
C ASP A 115 -6.38 6.07 -15.15
N ILE A 116 -6.95 7.21 -15.58
CA ILE A 116 -7.40 7.40 -16.97
C ILE A 116 -6.22 7.28 -17.94
N LEU A 117 -5.11 7.96 -17.67
CA LEU A 117 -3.95 7.98 -18.55
C LEU A 117 -3.29 6.60 -18.71
N ARG A 118 -3.20 5.83 -17.62
CA ARG A 118 -2.74 4.42 -17.65
C ARG A 118 -3.61 3.56 -18.57
N THR A 119 -4.92 3.78 -18.58
CA THR A 119 -5.83 2.99 -19.43
C THR A 119 -5.74 3.36 -20.91
N LEU A 120 -5.33 4.59 -21.24
CA LEU A 120 -5.19 5.07 -22.62
C LEU A 120 -3.86 4.65 -23.27
N HIS A 121 -2.80 4.54 -22.47
CA HIS A 121 -1.44 4.30 -22.96
C HIS A 121 -0.86 2.92 -22.60
N GLY A 122 -1.57 2.09 -21.82
CA GLY A 122 -1.02 0.83 -21.33
C GLY A 122 0.20 1.05 -20.42
N ASP A 123 1.06 0.04 -20.27
CA ASP A 123 2.28 0.09 -19.45
C ASP A 123 3.32 1.15 -19.92
N ASP A 124 3.07 1.84 -21.04
CA ASP A 124 3.96 2.85 -21.64
C ASP A 124 3.72 4.30 -21.12
N TYR A 125 2.82 4.52 -20.14
CA TYR A 125 2.63 5.87 -19.56
C TYR A 125 3.73 6.18 -18.52
N PRO A 126 4.57 7.21 -18.73
CA PRO A 126 5.51 7.65 -17.69
C PRO A 126 4.73 8.12 -16.46
N GLU A 127 5.05 7.62 -15.27
CA GLU A 127 4.48 8.07 -14.00
C GLU A 127 5.00 9.47 -13.61
N ASP A 128 4.84 10.47 -14.50
CA ASP A 128 5.32 11.84 -14.28
C ASP A 128 4.30 12.67 -13.50
N HIS A 129 4.15 12.34 -12.22
CA HIS A 129 3.73 13.32 -11.21
C HIS A 129 4.64 13.20 -10.00
N GLU A 130 5.74 13.96 -10.05
CA GLU A 130 6.63 14.41 -8.97
C GLU A 130 6.32 13.87 -7.57
N VAL A 131 6.66 12.61 -7.35
CA VAL A 131 7.29 12.22 -6.09
C VAL A 131 8.77 12.42 -6.35
N LEU A 132 9.38 13.41 -5.70
CA LEU A 132 10.80 13.80 -5.84
C LEU A 132 11.82 12.67 -5.58
N TYR A 133 11.37 11.45 -5.37
CA TYR A 133 12.17 10.23 -5.27
C TYR A 133 11.33 9.03 -5.75
N SER A 134 11.44 8.66 -7.02
CA SER A 134 11.14 7.30 -7.45
C SER A 134 12.14 6.86 -8.50
N PHE A 135 12.93 5.86 -8.09
CA PHE A 135 13.74 4.97 -8.91
C PHE A 135 13.17 4.82 -10.33
N THR A 136 14.01 5.09 -11.34
CA THR A 136 13.75 4.72 -12.73
C THR A 136 13.40 3.23 -12.80
N GLY A 137 12.28 2.92 -13.43
CA GLY A 137 11.81 1.56 -13.62
C GLY A 137 12.86 0.69 -14.32
N GLU A 138 13.16 -0.43 -13.70
CA GLU A 138 13.37 -1.66 -14.46
C GLU A 138 12.08 -2.47 -14.42
N GLU A 139 11.82 -3.13 -15.54
CA GLU A 139 10.78 -4.11 -15.82
C GLU A 139 10.58 -5.11 -14.65
N ASN A 140 9.47 -5.85 -14.65
CA ASN A 140 9.37 -7.09 -13.87
C ASN A 140 10.51 -8.05 -14.30
N GLN A 141 11.69 -7.89 -13.71
CA GLN A 141 12.88 -8.62 -14.09
C GLN A 141 12.72 -10.04 -13.58
N ASN A 142 12.60 -11.00 -14.50
CA ASN A 142 12.58 -12.41 -14.13
C ASN A 142 13.95 -12.83 -13.59
N CYS A 143 14.06 -12.84 -12.26
CA CYS A 143 15.30 -13.16 -11.58
C CYS A 143 15.53 -14.67 -11.40
N LEU A 144 14.62 -15.55 -11.88
CA LEU A 144 14.69 -16.99 -11.58
C LEU A 144 16.00 -17.63 -12.05
N ALA A 145 16.47 -17.28 -13.25
CA ALA A 145 17.72 -17.82 -13.79
C ALA A 145 18.93 -17.40 -12.93
N ILE A 146 18.97 -16.13 -12.53
CA ILE A 146 20.04 -15.56 -11.69
C ILE A 146 19.98 -16.15 -10.28
N MET A 147 18.78 -16.39 -9.73
CA MET A 147 18.60 -17.08 -8.45
C MET A 147 19.11 -18.51 -8.52
N GLN A 148 18.79 -19.26 -9.58
CA GLN A 148 19.27 -20.64 -9.79
C GLN A 148 20.79 -20.73 -9.92
N GLU A 149 21.42 -19.73 -10.54
CA GLU A 149 22.86 -19.65 -10.67
C GLU A 149 23.55 -19.33 -9.34
N ARG A 150 23.00 -18.39 -8.55
CA ARG A 150 23.71 -17.78 -7.43
C ARG A 150 23.29 -18.26 -6.04
N MET A 151 22.08 -18.81 -5.89
CA MET A 151 21.57 -19.27 -4.59
C MET A 151 21.76 -20.77 -4.41
N PRO A 152 21.98 -21.25 -3.16
CA PRO A 152 21.98 -22.68 -2.88
C PRO A 152 20.64 -23.33 -3.26
N SER A 153 20.68 -24.51 -3.89
CA SER A 153 19.46 -25.22 -4.34
C SER A 153 18.46 -25.47 -3.21
N ARG A 154 18.97 -25.69 -1.99
CA ARG A 154 18.15 -25.85 -0.79
C ARG A 154 17.36 -24.58 -0.45
N LEU A 155 17.98 -23.41 -0.59
CA LEU A 155 17.31 -22.14 -0.32
C LEU A 155 16.19 -21.89 -1.34
N ILE A 156 16.46 -22.17 -2.62
CA ILE A 156 15.44 -22.08 -3.69
C ILE A 156 14.26 -23.01 -3.41
N ALA A 157 14.53 -24.25 -2.97
CA ALA A 157 13.48 -25.20 -2.60
C ALA A 157 12.64 -24.68 -1.42
N THR A 158 13.28 -24.09 -0.40
CA THR A 158 12.59 -23.46 0.73
C THR A 158 11.71 -22.28 0.30
N LEU A 159 12.19 -21.42 -0.61
CA LEU A 159 11.42 -20.29 -1.13
C LEU A 159 10.21 -20.76 -1.95
N ARG A 160 10.36 -21.80 -2.79
CA ARG A 160 9.25 -22.41 -3.53
C ARG A 160 8.20 -22.98 -2.58
N LEU A 161 8.64 -23.74 -1.57
CA LEU A 161 7.77 -24.29 -0.54
C LEU A 161 6.99 -23.19 0.22
N ALA A 162 7.66 -22.09 0.56
CA ALA A 162 7.01 -20.95 1.20
C ALA A 162 5.90 -20.36 0.31
N GLY A 163 6.16 -20.24 -1.00
CA GLY A 163 5.18 -19.81 -1.99
C GLY A 163 3.96 -20.72 -2.06
N GLU A 164 4.18 -22.02 -2.23
CA GLU A 164 3.09 -23.03 -2.30
C GLU A 164 2.25 -23.06 -1.00
N MET A 165 2.91 -22.96 0.16
CA MET A 165 2.21 -22.93 1.45
C MET A 165 1.42 -21.65 1.66
N ALA A 166 1.96 -20.49 1.27
CA ALA A 166 1.25 -19.22 1.34
C ALA A 166 -0.01 -19.25 0.46
N GLU A 167 0.11 -19.78 -0.76
CA GLU A 167 -1.03 -19.94 -1.67
C GLU A 167 -2.10 -20.86 -1.08
N SER A 168 -1.70 -21.96 -0.40
CA SER A 168 -2.64 -22.89 0.27
C SER A 168 -3.47 -22.26 1.40
N ILE A 169 -3.07 -21.10 1.92
CA ILE A 169 -3.78 -20.33 2.95
C ILE A 169 -4.36 -19.02 2.40
N GLY A 170 -4.43 -18.85 1.08
CA GLY A 170 -4.93 -17.63 0.44
C GLY A 170 -4.07 -16.39 0.72
N SER A 171 -2.78 -16.58 1.00
CA SER A 171 -1.82 -15.50 1.26
C SER A 171 -0.79 -15.41 0.12
N ARG A 172 -0.08 -14.29 0.04
CA ARG A 172 1.08 -14.12 -0.87
C ARG A 172 2.33 -13.86 -0.04
N VAL A 173 3.48 -14.33 -0.52
CA VAL A 173 4.77 -14.18 0.18
C VAL A 173 5.82 -13.57 -0.74
N TYR A 174 6.64 -12.70 -0.17
CA TYR A 174 7.64 -11.91 -0.88
C TYR A 174 8.97 -11.97 -0.13
N CYS A 175 10.07 -12.11 -0.86
CA CYS A 175 11.40 -11.83 -0.33
C CYS A 175 11.62 -10.31 -0.33
N VAL A 176 12.17 -9.74 0.75
CA VAL A 176 12.32 -8.29 0.89
C VAL A 176 13.64 -7.92 1.61
N GLY A 177 13.94 -6.63 1.67
CA GLY A 177 14.94 -6.09 2.59
C GLY A 177 16.38 -6.48 2.25
N GLY A 178 17.20 -6.67 3.30
CA GLY A 178 18.64 -6.93 3.17
C GLY A 178 18.94 -8.17 2.34
N PHE A 179 18.10 -9.20 2.42
CA PHE A 179 18.23 -10.41 1.61
C PHE A 179 18.21 -10.13 0.09
N VAL A 180 17.26 -9.32 -0.39
CA VAL A 180 17.13 -8.98 -1.81
C VAL A 180 18.30 -8.09 -2.25
N ARG A 181 18.63 -7.06 -1.47
CA ARG A 181 19.77 -6.18 -1.72
C ARG A 181 21.08 -6.97 -1.83
N ASP A 182 21.35 -7.82 -0.85
CA ASP A 182 22.61 -8.58 -0.77
C ASP A 182 22.71 -9.62 -1.90
N PHE A 183 21.58 -10.21 -2.33
CA PHE A 183 21.52 -11.04 -3.53
C PHE A 183 21.98 -10.30 -4.79
N PHE A 184 21.51 -9.05 -5.00
CA PHE A 184 21.94 -8.24 -6.14
C PHE A 184 23.39 -7.76 -6.01
N LEU A 185 23.83 -7.42 -4.80
CA LEU A 185 25.21 -7.00 -4.49
C LEU A 185 26.22 -8.16 -4.47
N ARG A 186 25.77 -9.42 -4.64
CA ARG A 186 26.61 -10.64 -4.54
C ARG A 186 27.31 -10.78 -3.20
N VAL A 187 26.69 -10.27 -2.14
CA VAL A 187 27.14 -10.48 -0.77
C VAL A 187 26.49 -11.76 -0.26
N PRO A 188 27.26 -12.73 0.28
CA PRO A 188 26.67 -13.93 0.85
C PRO A 188 25.85 -13.55 2.09
N ASN A 189 24.53 -13.57 1.96
CA ASN A 189 23.58 -13.43 3.05
C ASN A 189 22.68 -14.66 3.09
N PHE A 190 22.53 -15.26 4.28
CA PHE A 190 21.73 -16.46 4.51
C PHE A 190 20.50 -16.21 5.38
N ASP A 191 20.30 -14.98 5.85
CA ASP A 191 19.12 -14.58 6.60
C ASP A 191 18.01 -14.22 5.61
N VAL A 192 17.01 -15.10 5.53
CA VAL A 192 15.90 -14.94 4.58
C VAL A 192 14.82 -14.10 5.23
N ASP A 193 14.56 -12.93 4.66
CA ASP A 193 13.49 -12.03 5.07
C ASP A 193 12.25 -12.19 4.18
N LEU A 194 11.18 -12.74 4.75
CA LEU A 194 9.89 -12.93 4.11
C LEU A 194 8.84 -11.96 4.66
N VAL A 195 8.08 -11.36 3.75
CA VAL A 195 6.86 -10.60 4.06
C VAL A 195 5.66 -11.32 3.45
N VAL A 196 4.59 -11.44 4.24
CA VAL A 196 3.37 -12.15 3.88
C VAL A 196 2.20 -11.17 3.82
N GLU A 197 1.60 -11.00 2.64
CA GLU A 197 0.27 -10.41 2.53
C GLU A 197 -0.76 -11.48 2.90
N GLY A 198 -1.25 -11.42 4.14
CA GLY A 198 -2.17 -12.43 4.68
C GLY A 198 -1.84 -12.79 6.12
N ASP A 199 -1.76 -14.09 6.42
CA ASP A 199 -1.42 -14.59 7.76
C ASP A 199 0.02 -15.14 7.80
N GLY A 200 0.97 -14.29 8.19
CA GLY A 200 2.37 -14.69 8.31
C GLY A 200 2.63 -15.64 9.48
N GLU A 201 1.80 -15.61 10.53
CA GLU A 201 1.95 -16.52 11.67
C GLU A 201 1.53 -17.94 11.30
N GLU A 202 0.41 -18.07 10.57
CA GLU A 202 -0.03 -19.35 10.04
C GLU A 202 1.01 -19.93 9.07
N LEU A 203 1.56 -19.11 8.16
CA LEU A 203 2.62 -19.54 7.25
C LEU A 203 3.84 -20.05 8.03
N ALA A 204 4.30 -19.30 9.03
CA ALA A 204 5.46 -19.69 9.85
C ALA A 204 5.23 -21.02 10.58
N ARG A 205 4.03 -21.25 11.14
CA ARG A 205 3.68 -22.52 11.78
C ARG A 205 3.65 -23.68 10.78
N LYS A 206 3.09 -23.47 9.59
CA LYS A 206 3.07 -24.48 8.52
C LYS A 206 4.49 -24.84 8.06
N MET A 207 5.32 -23.84 7.77
CA MET A 207 6.71 -24.04 7.38
C MET A 207 7.52 -24.76 8.46
N ALA A 208 7.36 -24.39 9.74
CA ALA A 208 8.05 -25.05 10.85
C ALA A 208 7.74 -26.54 10.93
N ARG A 209 6.46 -26.91 10.82
CA ARG A 209 6.03 -28.32 10.84
C ARG A 209 6.60 -29.12 9.67
N HIS A 210 6.62 -28.53 8.48
CA HIS A 210 7.07 -29.23 7.28
C HIS A 210 8.60 -29.36 7.20
N LEU A 211 9.33 -28.32 7.59
CA LEU A 211 10.79 -28.29 7.53
C LEU A 211 11.47 -28.85 8.79
N GLY A 212 10.68 -29.30 9.79
CA GLY A 212 11.19 -29.82 11.06
C GLY A 212 11.85 -28.75 11.94
N GLY A 213 11.52 -27.47 11.73
CA GLY A 213 12.08 -26.33 12.46
C GLY A 213 11.25 -25.88 13.66
N LYS A 214 11.74 -24.86 14.38
CA LYS A 214 11.04 -24.21 15.48
C LYS A 214 10.64 -22.78 15.10
N ALA A 215 9.35 -22.47 15.16
CA ALA A 215 8.85 -21.10 15.00
C ALA A 215 8.73 -20.41 16.37
N ARG A 216 9.26 -19.19 16.47
CA ARG A 216 9.03 -18.26 17.59
C ARG A 216 8.16 -17.12 17.08
N ILE A 217 6.97 -16.94 17.66
CA ILE A 217 5.97 -15.99 17.18
C ILE A 217 5.89 -14.82 18.17
N HIS A 218 5.84 -13.61 17.62
CA HIS A 218 5.71 -12.36 18.36
C HIS A 218 4.42 -11.65 17.92
N GLU A 219 3.29 -12.01 18.54
CA GLU A 219 1.94 -11.54 18.17
C GLU A 219 1.81 -10.01 18.15
N ARG A 220 2.43 -9.32 19.11
CA ARG A 220 2.40 -7.84 19.21
C ARG A 220 2.99 -7.15 17.97
N PHE A 221 3.94 -7.79 17.31
CA PHE A 221 4.58 -7.27 16.11
C PHE A 221 4.16 -8.03 14.84
N ARG A 222 3.35 -9.09 14.94
CA ARG A 222 2.99 -9.95 13.79
C ARG A 222 4.21 -10.44 13.01
N THR A 223 5.25 -10.81 13.75
CA THR A 223 6.48 -11.39 13.21
C THR A 223 6.71 -12.78 13.78
N ALA A 224 7.40 -13.62 13.02
CA ALA A 224 7.81 -14.95 13.42
C ALA A 224 9.23 -15.22 12.93
N ALA A 225 10.05 -15.82 13.79
CA ALA A 225 11.38 -16.31 13.43
C ALA A 225 11.33 -17.84 13.37
N LEU A 226 11.63 -18.39 12.20
CA LEU A 226 11.76 -19.83 11.98
C LEU A 226 13.24 -20.22 12.00
N ILE A 227 13.59 -21.13 12.91
CA ILE A 227 14.94 -21.69 13.04
C ILE A 227 14.88 -23.14 12.55
N LEU A 228 15.61 -23.43 11.47
CA LEU A 228 15.72 -24.78 10.91
C LEU A 228 16.76 -25.63 11.65
N PRO A 229 16.70 -26.98 11.54
CA PRO A 229 17.65 -27.87 12.24
C PRO A 229 19.13 -27.64 11.93
N ASP A 230 19.43 -27.09 10.76
CA ASP A 230 20.78 -26.78 10.31
C ASP A 230 21.28 -25.39 10.76
N GLY A 231 20.46 -24.66 11.54
CA GLY A 231 20.77 -23.32 12.03
C GLY A 231 20.31 -22.19 11.11
N THR A 232 19.77 -22.49 9.92
CA THR A 232 19.24 -21.44 9.02
C THR A 232 18.09 -20.69 9.69
N LYS A 233 18.12 -19.37 9.60
CA LYS A 233 17.08 -18.48 10.13
C LYS A 233 16.26 -17.90 8.99
N ILE A 234 14.93 -17.97 9.13
CA ILE A 234 13.97 -17.36 8.21
C ILE A 234 13.08 -16.45 9.04
N ASP A 235 13.18 -15.16 8.80
CA ASP A 235 12.32 -14.17 9.44
C ASP A 235 11.09 -13.96 8.56
N ILE A 236 9.91 -14.11 9.16
CA ILE A 236 8.61 -14.01 8.50
C ILE A 236 7.83 -12.89 9.17
N SER A 237 7.34 -11.94 8.40
CA SER A 237 6.55 -10.82 8.90
C SER A 237 5.26 -10.70 8.10
N THR A 238 4.17 -10.31 8.77
CA THR A 238 2.94 -9.95 8.05
C THR A 238 3.08 -8.54 7.49
N ALA A 239 2.75 -8.34 6.22
CA ALA A 239 2.75 -7.04 5.55
C ALA A 239 1.92 -6.05 6.36
N ARG A 240 2.55 -4.93 6.70
CA ARG A 240 1.96 -4.00 7.65
C ARG A 240 2.30 -2.55 7.35
N THR A 241 1.38 -1.67 7.73
CA THR A 241 1.70 -0.25 7.91
C THR A 241 2.10 -0.02 9.36
N GLU A 242 3.12 0.81 9.56
CA GLU A 242 3.57 1.24 10.87
C GLU A 242 3.25 2.71 11.06
N TYR A 243 2.78 3.06 12.25
CA TYR A 243 2.53 4.43 12.62
C TYR A 243 3.11 4.74 13.99
N TYR A 244 3.87 5.83 14.05
CA TYR A 244 4.45 6.39 15.26
C TYR A 244 3.61 7.61 15.64
N GLU A 245 2.94 7.57 16.80
CA GLU A 245 2.15 8.71 17.29
C GLU A 245 3.02 9.95 17.55
N PHE A 246 4.28 9.73 17.92
CA PHE A 246 5.30 10.75 18.15
C PHE A 246 6.71 10.13 17.95
N PRO A 247 7.76 10.94 17.74
CA PRO A 247 9.13 10.44 17.62
C PRO A 247 9.53 9.54 18.80
N ALA A 248 10.13 8.39 18.51
CA ALA A 248 10.52 7.35 19.47
C ALA A 248 9.37 6.55 20.15
N ALA A 249 8.11 6.74 19.74
CA ALA A 249 7.02 5.85 20.14
C ALA A 249 7.22 4.42 19.60
N LEU A 250 6.59 3.42 20.23
CA LEU A 250 6.47 2.10 19.61
C LEU A 250 5.43 2.17 18.46
N PRO A 251 5.68 1.51 17.32
CA PRO A 251 4.77 1.57 16.19
C PRO A 251 3.45 0.84 16.48
N LYS A 252 2.34 1.44 16.03
CA LYS A 252 1.06 0.73 15.83
C LYS A 252 1.05 0.08 14.46
N VAL A 253 0.55 -1.16 14.40
CA VAL A 253 0.68 -2.05 13.24
C VAL A 253 -0.69 -2.46 12.70
N GLU A 254 -0.96 -2.20 11.41
CA GLU A 254 -2.19 -2.61 10.72
C GLU A 254 -1.90 -3.48 9.49
N LYS A 255 -2.85 -4.34 9.06
CA LYS A 255 -2.66 -5.17 7.85
C LYS A 255 -2.58 -4.27 6.62
N ALA A 256 -1.66 -4.55 5.73
CA ALA A 256 -1.41 -3.74 4.54
C ALA A 256 -0.98 -4.57 3.34
N SER A 257 -0.94 -3.94 2.17
CA SER A 257 -0.27 -4.50 1.00
C SER A 257 1.25 -4.48 1.14
N ILE A 258 1.95 -5.29 0.34
CA ILE A 258 3.41 -5.31 0.20
C ILE A 258 3.92 -3.94 -0.23
N ARG A 259 3.17 -3.25 -1.09
CA ARG A 259 3.49 -1.89 -1.53
C ARG A 259 3.55 -0.95 -0.33
N GLU A 260 2.48 -0.90 0.46
CA GLU A 260 2.44 -0.07 1.68
C GLU A 260 3.52 -0.48 2.71
N ASP A 261 3.87 -1.77 2.82
CA ASP A 261 4.97 -2.25 3.67
C ASP A 261 6.36 -1.81 3.17
N MET A 262 6.56 -1.71 1.84
CA MET A 262 7.83 -1.23 1.28
C MET A 262 7.99 0.28 1.46
N TYR A 263 6.92 1.06 1.30
CA TYR A 263 6.95 2.53 1.42
C TYR A 263 7.33 3.04 2.82
N ARG A 264 7.22 2.22 3.87
CA ARG A 264 7.64 2.58 5.23
C ARG A 264 9.12 2.31 5.52
N ARG A 265 9.90 1.76 4.58
CA ARG A 265 11.31 1.39 4.80
C ARG A 265 12.22 2.59 4.54
N ASP A 266 13.33 2.64 5.26
CA ASP A 266 14.20 3.82 5.35
C ASP A 266 14.90 4.19 4.02
N PHE A 267 15.21 3.19 3.18
CA PHE A 267 16.00 3.39 1.96
C PHE A 267 15.51 2.52 0.79
N THR A 268 15.69 3.00 -0.43
CA THR A 268 15.32 2.33 -1.69
C THR A 268 16.41 1.41 -2.27
N ILE A 269 17.51 1.20 -1.54
CA ILE A 269 18.73 0.51 -2.01
C ILE A 269 18.54 -0.97 -2.36
#